data_AF-A0A1R0X262-F1
#
_entry.id   AF-A0A1R0X262-F1
#
_cell.length_a   1.000
_cell.length_b   1.000
_cell.length_c   1.000
_cell.angle_alpha   90.00
_cell.angle_beta   90.00
_cell.angle_gamma   90.00
#
_symmetry.space_group_name_H-M   'P 1'
#
loop_
_entity.id
_entity.type
_entity.pdbx_description
1 polymer ?
#
loop_
_entity_poly.entity_id
_entity_poly.type
_entity_poly.pdbx_seq_one_letter_code
_entity_poly.pdbx_strand_id
1 'polypeptide(L)'
;MSTIGRNDPCPCGSGKKYKQCHLKNSGKTWSEVAGDVEFSNSQSVAIHKTFFLLNDNFKKNPSPGGCHLISSIMYVLFTEQGISSQLCIGEVQRPNGMYFDHSWVEIDGKVFDLSIQLTLDGERNAPVFAGYDLDTGSLTKFNYLFKCEGLGMVASRVFRTPFLDYLDGADLAQSWGLIEDVGNSLGLNLKTAMLRNRYKDTKRVLITP
;
A
#
# COMPACT_ATOMS: atom_id res chain seq x y z
N MET A 1 24.92 21.39 -18.63
CA MET A 1 24.06 20.22 -18.92
C MET A 1 22.80 20.73 -19.60
N SER A 2 22.50 20.26 -20.81
CA SER A 2 21.30 20.67 -21.56
C SER A 2 20.03 20.14 -20.88
N THR A 3 19.13 21.03 -20.50
CA THR A 3 17.80 20.68 -19.99
C THR A 3 16.97 20.08 -21.13
N ILE A 4 16.54 18.82 -20.97
CA ILE A 4 15.66 18.14 -21.94
C ILE A 4 14.32 18.87 -22.02
N GLY A 5 13.92 19.25 -23.22
CA GLY A 5 12.66 19.95 -23.47
C GLY A 5 11.45 19.03 -23.32
N ARG A 6 10.33 19.58 -22.83
CA ARG A 6 9.06 18.83 -22.61
C ARG A 6 8.60 18.07 -23.85
N ASN A 7 8.84 18.59 -25.05
CA ASN A 7 8.40 17.98 -26.31
C ASN A 7 9.47 17.11 -26.98
N ASP A 8 10.69 17.07 -26.45
CA ASP A 8 11.79 16.31 -27.03
C ASP A 8 11.53 14.80 -26.90
N PRO A 9 12.12 13.96 -27.76
CA PRO A 9 12.14 12.52 -27.57
C PRO A 9 12.67 12.17 -26.17
N CYS A 10 11.97 11.28 -25.49
CA CYS A 10 12.34 10.89 -24.14
C CYS A 10 13.65 10.08 -24.16
N PRO A 11 14.66 10.42 -23.33
CA PRO A 11 15.99 9.79 -23.37
C PRO A 11 15.99 8.33 -22.88
N CYS A 12 14.90 7.86 -22.27
CA CYS A 12 14.77 6.47 -21.82
C CYS A 12 14.54 5.46 -22.96
N GLY A 13 14.47 5.91 -24.22
CA GLY A 13 14.26 5.04 -25.37
C GLY A 13 12.81 4.61 -25.61
N SER A 14 11.83 5.21 -24.91
CA SER A 14 10.41 4.82 -25.04
C SER A 14 9.75 5.22 -26.37
N GLY A 15 10.41 6.03 -27.20
CA GLY A 15 9.83 6.60 -28.43
C GLY A 15 8.76 7.68 -28.21
N LYS A 16 8.40 7.99 -26.96
CA LYS A 16 7.42 9.03 -26.60
C LYS A 16 8.10 10.39 -26.41
N LYS A 17 7.34 11.49 -26.51
CA LYS A 17 7.80 12.81 -26.03
C LYS A 17 8.08 12.76 -24.53
N TYR A 18 9.06 13.52 -24.03
CA TYR A 18 9.42 13.54 -22.61
C TYR A 18 8.22 13.83 -21.72
N LYS A 19 7.34 14.76 -22.13
CA LYS A 19 6.10 15.07 -21.40
C LYS A 19 5.04 13.97 -21.42
N GLN A 20 5.08 13.08 -22.40
CA GLN A 20 4.16 11.93 -22.49
C GLN A 20 4.77 10.67 -21.88
N CYS A 21 5.98 10.78 -21.36
CA CYS A 21 6.70 9.71 -20.69
C CYS A 21 6.96 10.10 -19.23
N HIS A 22 8.04 10.85 -18.96
CA HIS A 22 8.50 11.18 -17.60
C HIS A 22 7.81 12.40 -16.99
N LEU A 23 7.07 13.21 -17.77
CA LEU A 23 6.21 14.27 -17.23
C LEU A 23 4.73 14.02 -17.46
N LYS A 24 4.32 12.79 -17.78
CA LYS A 24 2.92 12.46 -18.12
C LYS A 24 1.96 12.86 -16.98
N ASN A 25 2.41 12.74 -15.74
CA ASN A 25 1.65 13.06 -14.54
C ASN A 25 2.09 14.38 -13.89
N SER A 26 2.89 15.21 -14.57
CA SER A 26 3.33 16.49 -13.99
C SER A 26 2.12 17.37 -13.69
N GLY A 27 1.90 17.67 -12.41
CA GLY A 27 0.79 18.49 -11.94
C GLY A 27 -0.48 17.72 -11.54
N LYS A 28 -0.50 16.39 -11.69
CA LYS A 28 -1.57 15.54 -11.14
C LYS A 28 -1.28 15.21 -9.68
N THR A 29 -2.32 15.15 -8.87
CA THR A 29 -2.31 14.53 -7.56
C THR A 29 -2.23 13.01 -7.71
N TRP A 30 -1.75 12.31 -6.68
CA TRP A 30 -1.78 10.85 -6.64
C TRP A 30 -3.20 10.27 -6.80
N SER A 31 -4.22 10.98 -6.30
CA SER A 31 -5.62 10.61 -6.45
C SER A 31 -6.06 10.56 -7.92
N GLU A 32 -5.67 11.57 -8.70
CA GLU A 32 -5.94 11.61 -10.14
C GLU A 32 -5.14 10.55 -10.89
N VAL A 33 -3.86 10.35 -10.54
CA VAL A 33 -3.04 9.29 -11.15
C VAL A 33 -3.67 7.91 -10.90
N ALA A 34 -4.10 7.63 -9.66
CA ALA A 34 -4.79 6.38 -9.32
C ALA A 34 -6.15 6.23 -10.04
N GLY A 35 -6.81 7.31 -10.42
CA GLY A 35 -8.02 7.28 -11.24
C GLY A 35 -7.76 6.89 -12.70
N ASP A 36 -6.53 7.07 -13.18
CA ASP A 36 -6.12 6.80 -14.56
C ASP A 36 -5.42 5.43 -14.74
N VAL A 37 -5.14 4.70 -13.65
CA VAL A 37 -4.47 3.39 -13.77
C VAL A 37 -5.41 2.32 -14.30
N GLU A 38 -4.85 1.32 -14.98
CA GLU A 38 -5.62 0.19 -15.48
C GLU A 38 -5.91 -0.79 -14.34
N PHE A 39 -7.06 -0.60 -13.69
CA PHE A 39 -7.58 -1.49 -12.64
C PHE A 39 -9.09 -1.68 -12.80
N SER A 40 -9.50 -2.90 -13.13
CA SER A 40 -10.91 -3.27 -13.31
C SER A 40 -11.39 -4.07 -12.11
N ASN A 41 -12.26 -3.46 -11.31
CA ASN A 41 -12.92 -4.08 -10.17
C ASN A 41 -14.27 -3.38 -9.96
N SER A 42 -15.34 -4.12 -9.65
CA SER A 42 -16.69 -3.55 -9.47
C SER A 42 -16.80 -2.58 -8.29
N GLN A 43 -15.87 -2.66 -7.35
CA GLN A 43 -15.78 -1.83 -6.14
C GLN A 43 -14.63 -0.80 -6.22
N SER A 44 -14.12 -0.49 -7.43
CA SER A 44 -12.99 0.43 -7.63
C SER A 44 -13.15 1.80 -6.96
N VAL A 45 -14.36 2.35 -6.94
CA VAL A 45 -14.68 3.63 -6.25
C VAL A 45 -14.47 3.51 -4.74
N ALA A 46 -14.92 2.42 -4.12
CA ALA A 46 -14.76 2.17 -2.69
C ALA A 46 -13.28 1.91 -2.34
N ILE A 47 -12.57 1.17 -3.19
CA ILE A 47 -11.14 0.89 -3.05
C ILE A 47 -10.35 2.21 -3.08
N HIS A 48 -10.60 3.04 -4.09
CA HIS A 48 -9.95 4.35 -4.25
C HIS A 48 -10.21 5.24 -3.04
N LYS A 49 -11.48 5.42 -2.64
CA LYS A 49 -11.85 6.25 -1.49
C LYS A 49 -11.17 5.78 -0.20
N THR A 50 -11.18 4.49 0.08
CA THR A 50 -10.56 3.91 1.29
C THR A 50 -9.05 4.14 1.30
N PHE A 51 -8.38 3.87 0.18
CA PHE A 51 -6.95 4.07 0.04
C PHE A 51 -6.54 5.52 0.30
N PHE A 52 -7.28 6.49 -0.28
CA PHE A 52 -6.93 7.90 -0.11
C PHE A 52 -7.30 8.47 1.27
N LEU A 53 -8.34 7.98 1.94
CA LEU A 53 -8.61 8.33 3.34
C LEU A 53 -7.46 7.90 4.26
N LEU A 54 -6.96 6.68 4.08
CA LEU A 54 -5.78 6.21 4.81
C LEU A 54 -4.53 7.00 4.43
N ASN A 55 -4.36 7.35 3.16
CA ASN A 55 -3.20 8.09 2.69
C ASN A 55 -3.16 9.50 3.30
N ASP A 56 -4.31 10.16 3.40
CA ASP A 56 -4.43 11.46 4.03
C ASP A 56 -4.18 11.39 5.54
N ASN A 57 -4.58 10.29 6.21
CA ASN A 57 -4.22 10.05 7.60
C ASN A 57 -2.71 9.85 7.76
N PHE A 58 -2.09 9.00 6.93
CA PHE A 58 -0.65 8.73 6.96
C PHE A 58 0.19 9.98 6.70
N LYS A 59 -0.24 10.87 5.80
CA LYS A 59 0.44 12.16 5.57
C LYS A 59 0.45 13.05 6.81
N LYS A 60 -0.62 13.01 7.62
CA LYS A 60 -0.73 13.76 8.88
C LYS A 60 0.04 13.08 10.02
N ASN A 61 0.03 11.76 10.03
CA ASN A 61 0.60 10.91 11.07
C ASN A 61 1.54 9.86 10.43
N PRO A 62 2.72 10.26 9.95
CA PRO A 62 3.63 9.33 9.30
C PRO A 62 4.13 8.26 10.27
N SER A 63 4.15 7.01 9.82
CA SER A 63 4.55 5.85 10.62
C SER A 63 5.69 5.08 9.93
N PRO A 64 6.96 5.51 10.09
CA PRO A 64 8.11 4.76 9.58
C PRO A 64 8.12 3.35 10.16
N GLY A 65 8.23 2.33 9.28
CA GLY A 65 8.17 0.93 9.71
C GLY A 65 6.79 0.44 10.15
N GLY A 66 5.74 1.24 9.96
CA GLY A 66 4.35 0.90 10.29
C GLY A 66 3.66 -0.02 9.27
N CYS A 67 4.39 -0.60 8.32
CA CYS A 67 3.81 -1.34 7.19
C CYS A 67 2.86 -2.46 7.63
N HIS A 68 3.29 -3.29 8.59
CA HIS A 68 2.48 -4.36 9.12
C HIS A 68 1.16 -3.90 9.75
N LEU A 69 1.14 -2.73 10.40
CA LEU A 69 -0.05 -2.16 11.04
C LEU A 69 -0.97 -1.51 10.01
N ILE A 70 -0.42 -0.65 9.15
CA ILE A 70 -1.19 0.06 8.12
C ILE A 70 -1.82 -0.93 7.13
N SER A 71 -1.11 -1.99 6.72
CA SER A 71 -1.70 -3.03 5.88
C SER A 71 -2.82 -3.80 6.60
N SER A 72 -2.69 -4.07 7.89
CA SER A 72 -3.77 -4.70 8.67
C SER A 72 -5.04 -3.85 8.72
N ILE A 73 -4.88 -2.53 8.95
CA ILE A 73 -5.99 -1.57 8.99
C ILE A 73 -6.67 -1.50 7.62
N MET A 74 -5.87 -1.38 6.56
CA MET A 74 -6.35 -1.35 5.18
C MET A 74 -7.11 -2.63 4.82
N TYR A 75 -6.59 -3.80 5.20
CA TYR A 75 -7.26 -5.09 5.00
C TYR A 75 -8.62 -5.16 5.70
N VAL A 76 -8.70 -4.74 6.98
CA VAL A 76 -9.98 -4.73 7.72
C VAL A 76 -10.98 -3.81 7.02
N LEU A 77 -10.58 -2.59 6.64
CA LEU A 77 -11.48 -1.64 6.00
C LEU A 77 -11.99 -2.12 4.64
N PHE A 78 -11.15 -2.78 3.83
CA PHE A 78 -11.61 -3.40 2.59
C PHE A 78 -12.55 -4.58 2.85
N THR A 79 -12.21 -5.45 3.79
CA THR A 79 -13.02 -6.63 4.12
C THR A 79 -14.39 -6.23 4.67
N GLU A 80 -14.48 -5.20 5.50
CA GLU A 80 -15.76 -4.66 6.01
C GLU A 80 -16.65 -4.04 4.92
N GLN A 81 -16.08 -3.68 3.77
CA GLN A 81 -16.82 -3.26 2.57
C GLN A 81 -17.18 -4.43 1.65
N GLY A 82 -16.88 -5.67 2.04
CA GLY A 82 -17.07 -6.87 1.21
C GLY A 82 -16.08 -6.99 0.06
N ILE A 83 -14.98 -6.22 0.07
CA ILE A 83 -13.94 -6.30 -0.94
C ILE A 83 -13.04 -7.51 -0.63
N SER A 84 -13.00 -8.47 -1.56
CA SER A 84 -12.11 -9.61 -1.46
C SER A 84 -10.66 -9.14 -1.56
N SER A 85 -9.91 -9.28 -0.46
CA SER A 85 -8.53 -8.83 -0.36
C SER A 85 -7.67 -9.81 0.42
N GLN A 86 -6.35 -9.74 0.25
CA GLN A 86 -5.38 -10.55 0.99
C GLN A 86 -4.42 -9.65 1.76
N LEU A 87 -4.22 -9.94 3.05
CA LEU A 87 -3.19 -9.30 3.86
C LEU A 87 -1.86 -10.03 3.67
N CYS A 88 -0.94 -9.43 2.93
CA CYS A 88 0.31 -10.06 2.53
C CYS A 88 1.47 -9.70 3.47
N ILE A 89 2.46 -10.59 3.53
CA ILE A 89 3.77 -10.36 4.14
C ILE A 89 4.83 -11.12 3.35
N GLY A 90 6.02 -10.54 3.15
CA GLY A 90 7.07 -11.17 2.36
C GLY A 90 8.31 -10.27 2.24
N GLU A 91 9.31 -10.74 1.50
CA GLU A 91 10.47 -9.92 1.12
C GLU A 91 10.14 -9.13 -0.16
N VAL A 92 10.46 -7.83 -0.15
CA VAL A 92 10.31 -6.94 -1.30
C VAL A 92 11.70 -6.49 -1.74
N GLN A 93 12.01 -6.68 -3.03
CA GLN A 93 13.26 -6.19 -3.61
C GLN A 93 13.07 -4.80 -4.23
N ARG A 94 14.02 -3.93 -3.94
CA ARG A 94 14.17 -2.59 -4.51
C ARG A 94 14.80 -2.66 -5.90
N PRO A 95 14.63 -1.63 -6.74
CA PRO A 95 15.26 -1.58 -8.07
C PRO A 95 16.80 -1.63 -8.05
N ASN A 96 17.42 -1.23 -6.93
CA ASN A 96 18.88 -1.27 -6.74
C ASN A 96 19.40 -2.64 -6.24
N GLY A 97 18.53 -3.65 -6.13
CA GLY A 97 18.88 -5.01 -5.72
C GLY A 97 18.81 -5.27 -4.21
N MET A 98 18.77 -4.22 -3.38
CA MET A 98 18.54 -4.36 -1.93
C MET A 98 17.12 -4.86 -1.65
N TYR A 99 16.88 -5.50 -0.51
CA TYR A 99 15.57 -6.03 -0.14
C TYR A 99 15.24 -5.77 1.33
N PHE A 100 13.97 -5.92 1.69
CA PHE A 100 13.46 -5.72 3.04
C PHE A 100 12.18 -6.54 3.25
N ASP A 101 11.89 -6.90 4.51
CA ASP A 101 10.60 -7.49 4.87
C ASP A 101 9.51 -6.43 4.85
N HIS A 102 8.33 -6.78 4.35
CA HIS A 102 7.24 -5.83 4.19
C HIS A 102 5.86 -6.48 4.27
N SER A 103 4.84 -5.66 4.49
CA SER A 103 3.43 -6.03 4.37
C SER A 103 2.70 -5.09 3.44
N TRP A 104 1.71 -5.63 2.73
CA TRP A 104 0.84 -4.92 1.80
C TRP A 104 -0.53 -5.61 1.73
N VAL A 105 -1.44 -5.07 0.94
CA VAL A 105 -2.71 -5.74 0.62
C VAL A 105 -2.77 -6.02 -0.88
N GLU A 106 -3.32 -7.15 -1.25
CA GLU A 106 -3.65 -7.47 -2.64
C GLU A 106 -5.16 -7.53 -2.86
N ILE A 107 -5.61 -6.95 -3.98
CA ILE A 107 -6.98 -7.06 -4.49
C ILE A 107 -6.86 -7.45 -5.97
N ASP A 108 -7.52 -8.54 -6.37
CA ASP A 108 -7.42 -9.12 -7.72
C ASP A 108 -5.96 -9.36 -8.18
N GLY A 109 -5.10 -9.78 -7.25
CA GLY A 109 -3.67 -10.01 -7.48
C GLY A 109 -2.87 -8.73 -7.79
N LYS A 110 -3.43 -7.54 -7.51
CA LYS A 110 -2.77 -6.25 -7.66
C LYS A 110 -2.37 -5.69 -6.29
N VAL A 111 -1.16 -5.14 -6.22
CA VAL A 111 -0.59 -4.60 -4.98
C VAL A 111 -1.19 -3.23 -4.64
N PHE A 112 -1.63 -3.09 -3.39
CA PHE A 112 -1.98 -1.84 -2.75
C PHE A 112 -1.06 -1.65 -1.55
N ASP A 113 -0.17 -0.67 -1.63
CA ASP A 113 0.84 -0.43 -0.62
C ASP A 113 1.01 1.07 -0.35
N LEU A 114 0.41 1.49 0.75
CA LEU A 114 0.51 2.84 1.25
C LEU A 114 1.80 3.06 2.06
N SER A 115 2.31 2.00 2.68
CA SER A 115 3.37 2.07 3.68
C SER A 115 4.77 2.12 3.09
N ILE A 116 4.91 1.80 1.80
CA ILE A 116 6.16 1.99 1.04
C ILE A 116 6.63 3.46 1.05
N GLN A 117 5.74 4.40 1.36
CA GLN A 117 5.99 5.84 1.34
C GLN A 117 7.10 6.31 2.27
N LEU A 118 7.33 5.62 3.40
CA LEU A 118 8.30 6.05 4.39
C LEU A 118 8.98 4.85 5.05
N THR A 119 10.25 4.67 4.69
CA THR A 119 11.07 3.60 5.24
C THR A 119 11.71 4.01 6.56
N LEU A 120 12.25 3.04 7.31
CA LEU A 120 12.95 3.28 8.57
C LEU A 120 14.24 4.11 8.40
N ASP A 121 14.90 4.00 7.25
CA ASP A 121 16.07 4.78 6.87
C ASP A 121 15.72 6.17 6.29
N GLY A 122 14.43 6.53 6.27
CA GLY A 122 13.96 7.87 5.90
C GLY A 122 13.79 8.10 4.40
N GLU A 123 13.91 7.05 3.59
CA GLU A 123 13.59 7.11 2.15
C GLU A 123 12.10 7.35 1.95
N ARG A 124 11.79 8.12 0.90
CA ARG A 124 10.43 8.46 0.52
C ARG A 124 10.11 7.91 -0.85
N ASN A 125 8.98 7.21 -0.94
CA ASN A 125 8.43 6.70 -2.19
C ASN A 125 7.00 7.21 -2.38
N ALA A 126 6.51 7.19 -3.62
CA ALA A 126 5.08 7.25 -3.84
C ALA A 126 4.42 5.95 -3.35
N PRO A 127 3.17 6.02 -2.87
CA PRO A 127 2.40 4.80 -2.60
C PRO A 127 2.15 4.03 -3.90
N VAL A 128 1.92 2.72 -3.75
CA VAL A 128 1.54 1.83 -4.86
C VAL A 128 0.04 1.58 -4.82
N PHE A 129 -0.64 1.81 -5.94
CA PHE A 129 -2.07 1.55 -6.11
C PHE A 129 -2.28 0.64 -7.32
N ALA A 130 -2.92 -0.51 -7.10
CA ALA A 130 -3.11 -1.55 -8.12
C ALA A 130 -1.83 -1.95 -8.89
N GLY A 131 -0.68 -1.94 -8.22
CA GLY A 131 0.64 -2.23 -8.80
C GLY A 131 1.32 -1.06 -9.51
N TYR A 132 0.72 0.13 -9.51
CA TYR A 132 1.31 1.34 -10.10
C TYR A 132 1.90 2.25 -9.04
N ASP A 133 3.12 2.73 -9.28
CA ASP A 133 3.75 3.81 -8.54
C ASP A 133 3.05 5.14 -8.87
N LEU A 134 2.55 5.84 -7.87
CA LEU A 134 1.70 7.03 -8.10
C LEU A 134 2.45 8.31 -8.48
N ASP A 135 3.78 8.38 -8.35
CA ASP A 135 4.55 9.50 -8.91
C ASP A 135 4.67 9.34 -10.43
N THR A 136 4.96 8.12 -10.88
CA THR A 136 5.24 7.83 -12.29
C THR A 136 4.01 7.40 -13.09
N GLY A 137 2.95 6.93 -12.41
CA GLY A 137 1.77 6.29 -13.02
C GLY A 137 2.14 5.10 -13.91
N SER A 138 3.25 4.44 -13.59
CA SER A 138 3.76 3.24 -14.26
C SER A 138 3.81 2.10 -13.26
N LEU A 139 3.95 0.86 -13.75
CA LEU A 139 4.12 -0.28 -12.86
C LEU A 139 5.29 -0.04 -11.89
N THR A 140 5.06 -0.37 -10.63
CA THR A 140 6.07 -0.25 -9.59
C THR A 140 7.29 -1.10 -9.95
N LYS A 141 8.48 -0.58 -9.67
CA LYS A 141 9.74 -1.30 -9.88
C LYS A 141 10.13 -2.15 -8.66
N PHE A 142 9.40 -2.04 -7.56
CA PHE A 142 9.55 -2.93 -6.42
C PHE A 142 9.02 -4.32 -6.77
N ASN A 143 9.81 -5.35 -6.49
CA ASN A 143 9.42 -6.73 -6.73
C ASN A 143 8.83 -7.33 -5.44
N TYR A 144 7.50 -7.48 -5.40
CA TYR A 144 6.74 -8.06 -4.28
C TYR A 144 6.69 -9.60 -4.31
N LEU A 145 7.17 -10.24 -5.38
CA LEU A 145 7.30 -11.69 -5.52
C LEU A 145 8.76 -12.12 -5.35
N PHE A 146 9.48 -11.46 -4.45
CA PHE A 146 10.90 -11.70 -4.22
C PHE A 146 11.13 -12.63 -3.02
N LYS A 147 12.27 -13.32 -3.04
CA LYS A 147 12.77 -14.10 -1.90
C LYS A 147 14.29 -14.14 -1.93
N CYS A 148 14.92 -13.91 -0.77
CA CYS A 148 16.35 -14.05 -0.56
C CYS A 148 16.61 -14.98 0.64
N GLU A 149 16.44 -14.48 1.86
CA GLU A 149 16.77 -15.20 3.10
C GLU A 149 15.51 -15.68 3.84
N GLY A 150 14.34 -15.20 3.43
CA GLY A 150 13.08 -15.33 4.16
C GLY A 150 12.90 -14.24 5.21
N LEU A 151 11.76 -14.27 5.91
CA LEU A 151 11.40 -13.21 6.85
C LEU A 151 12.43 -13.07 7.98
N GLY A 152 12.94 -11.85 8.16
CA GLY A 152 13.73 -11.46 9.32
C GLY A 152 12.94 -11.54 10.64
N MET A 153 13.63 -11.30 11.75
CA MET A 153 13.07 -11.53 13.10
C MET A 153 11.76 -10.77 13.37
N VAL A 154 11.67 -9.51 12.96
CA VAL A 154 10.50 -8.65 13.21
C VAL A 154 9.31 -9.15 12.39
N ALA A 155 9.48 -9.31 11.07
CA ALA A 155 8.41 -9.78 10.20
C ALA A 155 8.00 -11.22 10.52
N SER A 156 8.95 -12.11 10.87
CA SER A 156 8.62 -13.47 11.32
C SER A 156 7.83 -13.46 12.63
N ARG A 157 8.10 -12.52 13.55
CA ARG A 157 7.29 -12.37 14.77
C ARG A 157 5.87 -11.95 14.40
N VAL A 158 5.74 -10.90 13.58
CA VAL A 158 4.44 -10.41 13.09
C VAL A 158 3.64 -11.52 12.38
N PHE A 159 4.30 -12.34 11.58
CA PHE A 159 3.65 -13.45 10.86
C PHE A 159 3.11 -14.54 11.80
N ARG A 160 3.78 -14.78 12.93
CA ARG A 160 3.43 -15.81 13.90
C ARG A 160 2.45 -15.32 14.97
N THR A 161 2.45 -14.02 15.26
CA THR A 161 1.51 -13.41 16.21
C THR A 161 0.09 -13.51 15.66
N PRO A 162 -0.89 -14.03 16.43
CA PRO A 162 -2.29 -13.98 16.04
C PRO A 162 -2.72 -12.57 15.67
N PHE A 163 -3.56 -12.43 14.65
CA PHE A 163 -3.88 -11.11 14.09
C PHE A 163 -4.48 -10.14 15.13
N LEU A 164 -5.34 -10.63 16.02
CA LEU A 164 -5.88 -9.81 17.10
C LEU A 164 -4.81 -9.37 18.08
N ASP A 165 -3.98 -10.29 18.57
CA ASP A 165 -2.90 -9.96 19.50
C ASP A 165 -1.96 -8.91 18.91
N TYR A 166 -1.71 -8.98 17.60
CA TYR A 166 -0.92 -7.97 16.89
C TYR A 166 -1.57 -6.59 16.90
N LEU A 167 -2.87 -6.49 16.60
CA LEU A 167 -3.59 -5.20 16.61
C LEU A 167 -3.85 -4.67 18.02
N ASP A 168 -4.19 -5.54 18.97
CA ASP A 168 -4.41 -5.19 20.38
C ASP A 168 -3.10 -4.77 21.08
N GLY A 169 -1.95 -5.25 20.60
CA GLY A 169 -0.64 -4.81 21.06
C GLY A 169 -0.20 -3.44 20.55
N ALA A 170 -0.90 -2.87 19.57
CA ALA A 170 -0.61 -1.53 19.04
C ALA A 170 -1.38 -0.43 19.80
N ASP A 171 -0.92 0.82 19.67
CA ASP A 171 -1.61 1.98 20.24
C ASP A 171 -3.06 2.05 19.73
N LEU A 172 -4.02 2.18 20.65
CA LEU A 172 -5.45 2.05 20.35
C LEU A 172 -5.90 3.08 19.30
N ALA A 173 -5.45 4.33 19.40
CA ALA A 173 -5.84 5.39 18.48
C ALA A 173 -5.27 5.14 17.07
N GLN A 174 -4.10 4.53 16.97
CA GLN A 174 -3.44 4.20 15.70
C GLN A 174 -3.84 2.84 15.12
N SER A 175 -4.56 1.99 15.86
CA SER A 175 -5.00 0.66 15.43
C SER A 175 -6.53 0.59 15.26
N TRP A 176 -7.25 0.07 16.24
CA TRP A 176 -8.70 -0.09 16.20
C TRP A 176 -9.44 1.24 16.12
N GLY A 177 -8.96 2.28 16.80
CA GLY A 177 -9.52 3.63 16.72
C GLY A 177 -9.45 4.17 15.29
N LEU A 178 -8.31 4.02 14.61
CA LEU A 178 -8.17 4.42 13.22
C LEU A 178 -9.11 3.63 12.28
N ILE A 179 -9.29 2.33 12.52
CA ILE A 179 -10.26 1.50 11.79
C ILE A 179 -11.69 2.04 11.99
N GLU A 180 -12.08 2.37 13.21
CA GLU A 180 -13.40 2.95 13.49
C GLU A 180 -13.57 4.30 12.81
N ASP A 181 -12.62 5.22 12.95
CA ASP A 181 -12.69 6.57 12.40
C ASP A 181 -12.81 6.58 10.87
N VAL A 182 -11.94 5.80 10.19
CA VAL A 182 -11.97 5.69 8.73
C VAL A 182 -13.20 4.91 8.28
N GLY A 183 -13.55 3.83 8.99
CA GLY A 183 -14.75 3.03 8.68
C GLY A 183 -16.04 3.84 8.79
N ASN A 184 -16.15 4.71 9.79
CA ASN A 184 -17.29 5.62 9.96
C ASN A 184 -17.32 6.68 8.85
N SER A 185 -16.17 7.20 8.44
CA SER A 185 -16.05 8.09 7.26
C SER A 185 -16.44 7.41 5.93
N LEU A 186 -16.39 6.07 5.89
CA LEU A 186 -16.87 5.23 4.80
C LEU A 186 -18.34 4.82 4.95
N GLY A 187 -18.98 5.10 6.09
CA GLY A 187 -20.38 4.75 6.37
C GLY A 187 -20.59 3.33 6.91
N LEU A 188 -19.55 2.66 7.40
CA LEU A 188 -19.58 1.26 7.84
C LEU A 188 -20.08 1.04 9.28
N ASN A 189 -20.28 2.10 10.07
CA ASN A 189 -20.74 2.05 11.47
C ASN A 189 -19.98 1.01 12.32
N LEU A 190 -18.65 1.01 12.24
CA LEU A 190 -17.81 -0.01 12.84
C LEU A 190 -17.68 0.18 14.36
N LYS A 191 -17.62 -0.95 15.09
CA LYS A 191 -17.31 -0.98 16.52
C LYS A 191 -16.26 -2.04 16.81
N THR A 192 -15.22 -1.67 17.55
CA THR A 192 -14.04 -2.48 17.88
C THR A 192 -14.43 -3.81 18.50
N ALA A 193 -15.39 -3.81 19.42
CA ALA A 193 -15.86 -5.03 20.08
C ALA A 193 -16.40 -6.07 19.07
N MET A 194 -17.10 -5.63 18.02
CA MET A 194 -17.62 -6.51 16.97
C MET A 194 -16.53 -6.94 15.98
N LEU A 195 -15.57 -6.07 15.70
CA LEU A 195 -14.45 -6.35 14.82
C LEU A 195 -13.55 -7.44 15.41
N ARG A 196 -13.16 -7.34 16.70
CA ARG A 196 -12.28 -8.32 17.34
C ARG A 196 -12.74 -9.76 17.13
N ASN A 197 -14.02 -10.06 17.37
CA ASN A 197 -14.51 -11.42 17.17
C ASN A 197 -14.46 -11.88 15.70
N ARG A 198 -14.72 -10.99 14.74
CA ARG A 198 -14.71 -11.33 13.30
C ARG A 198 -13.30 -11.62 12.77
N TYR A 199 -12.29 -10.94 13.29
CA TYR A 199 -10.92 -11.05 12.78
C TYR A 199 -10.02 -12.00 13.58
N LYS A 200 -10.55 -12.75 14.55
CA LYS A 200 -9.79 -13.67 15.42
C LYS A 200 -8.94 -14.71 14.69
N ASP A 201 -9.46 -15.22 13.58
CA ASP A 201 -8.82 -16.29 12.80
C ASP A 201 -8.12 -15.76 11.54
N THR A 202 -8.00 -14.43 11.41
CA THR A 202 -7.33 -13.79 10.27
C THR A 202 -5.86 -14.21 10.25
N LYS A 203 -5.37 -14.54 9.06
CA LYS A 203 -3.97 -14.90 8.83
C LYS A 203 -3.41 -14.02 7.73
N ARG A 204 -2.13 -13.67 7.86
CA ARG A 204 -1.36 -13.09 6.76
C ARG A 204 -1.00 -14.18 5.78
N VAL A 205 -0.91 -13.83 4.50
CA VAL A 205 -0.40 -14.71 3.46
C VAL A 205 1.09 -14.41 3.27
N LEU A 206 1.93 -15.43 3.47
CA LEU A 206 3.35 -15.34 3.16
C LEU A 206 3.53 -15.40 1.66
N ILE A 207 4.04 -14.33 1.06
CA ILE A 207 4.33 -14.24 -0.36
C ILE A 207 5.78 -14.64 -0.60
N THR A 208 5.95 -15.57 -1.52
CA THR A 208 7.21 -16.13 -2.00
C THR A 208 6.97 -16.50 -3.47
N PRO A 209 7.97 -16.38 -4.35
CA PRO A 209 7.88 -16.85 -5.73
C PRO A 209 7.59 -18.36 -5.81
#